data_AF-A0A350PGJ7-F1
#
_entry.id   AF-A0A350PGJ7-F1
#
_cell.length_a   1.000
_cell.length_b   1.000
_cell.length_c   1.000
_cell.angle_alpha   90.00
_cell.angle_beta   90.00
_cell.angle_gamma   90.00
#
_symmetry.space_group_name_H-M   'P 1'
#
loop_
_entity.id
_entity.type
_entity.pdbx_description
1 polymer ?
#
loop_
_entity_poly.entity_id
_entity_poly.type
_entity_poly.pdbx_seq_one_letter_code
_entity_poly.pdbx_strand_id
1 'polypeptide(L)'
;MYLKPTLFLIFLFSSSYASAQQITASPEIREIKSFGHWGTDDYEGNYRIVIINKGFEHVSRNVYIEWISSDNETYKTVKSILVSEVSGFYSVRIKKVDSNKAVLYLVDSHSFEKSEVEIEPTELGKYKANSISSCGF
;
A
#
# COMPACT_ATOMS: atom_id res chain seq x y z
N MET A 1 38.35 -66.98 -25.51
CA MET A 1 38.76 -65.57 -25.40
C MET A 1 37.98 -64.76 -26.44
N TYR A 2 36.90 -64.09 -26.04
CA TYR A 2 36.23 -63.03 -26.83
C TYR A 2 35.48 -62.11 -25.86
N LEU A 3 35.95 -60.88 -25.74
CA LEU A 3 35.37 -59.80 -24.93
C LEU A 3 34.19 -59.20 -25.71
N LYS A 4 33.00 -59.12 -25.12
CA LYS A 4 31.88 -58.33 -25.67
C LYS A 4 32.03 -56.86 -25.22
N PRO A 5 32.02 -55.87 -26.12
CA PRO A 5 32.05 -54.47 -25.72
C PRO A 5 30.65 -54.04 -25.27
N THR A 6 30.56 -53.60 -24.03
CA THR A 6 29.38 -52.96 -23.45
C THR A 6 29.22 -51.58 -24.09
N LEU A 7 28.20 -51.41 -24.94
CA LEU A 7 27.84 -50.12 -25.53
C LEU A 7 27.13 -49.27 -24.46
N PHE A 8 27.81 -48.24 -23.96
CA PHE A 8 27.26 -47.30 -22.97
C PHE A 8 26.58 -46.15 -23.72
N LEU A 9 25.25 -46.10 -23.69
CA LEU A 9 24.44 -45.07 -24.35
C LEU A 9 24.32 -43.85 -23.41
N ILE A 10 25.01 -42.75 -23.74
CA ILE A 10 24.92 -41.49 -22.99
C ILE A 10 23.71 -40.69 -23.50
N PHE A 11 22.65 -40.62 -22.69
CA PHE A 11 21.50 -39.75 -22.91
C PHE A 11 21.84 -38.31 -22.49
N LEU A 12 21.99 -37.40 -23.45
CA LEU A 12 22.13 -35.96 -23.19
C LEU A 12 20.74 -35.36 -22.93
N PHE A 13 20.38 -35.17 -21.67
CA PHE A 13 19.21 -34.38 -21.27
C PHE A 13 19.53 -32.89 -21.37
N SER A 14 19.17 -32.27 -22.49
CA SER A 14 19.16 -30.80 -22.64
C SER A 14 18.04 -30.23 -21.76
N SER A 15 18.41 -29.83 -20.55
CA SER A 15 17.49 -29.16 -19.62
C SER A 15 17.33 -27.70 -20.06
N SER A 16 16.26 -27.40 -20.79
CA SER A 16 15.87 -26.02 -21.06
C SER A 16 15.43 -25.38 -19.74
N TYR A 17 16.25 -24.46 -19.21
CA TYR A 17 15.86 -23.63 -18.08
C TYR A 17 14.77 -22.66 -18.55
N ALA A 18 13.51 -23.00 -18.33
CA ALA A 18 12.42 -22.04 -18.41
C ALA A 18 12.57 -21.10 -17.20
N SER A 19 13.05 -19.88 -17.44
CA SER A 19 13.03 -18.83 -16.42
C SER A 19 11.58 -18.38 -16.23
N ALA A 20 10.98 -18.69 -15.09
CA ALA A 20 9.70 -18.14 -14.70
C ALA A 20 9.86 -16.62 -14.53
N GLN A 21 9.28 -15.83 -15.44
CA GLN A 21 9.18 -14.38 -15.26
C GLN A 21 8.28 -14.14 -14.05
N GLN A 22 8.88 -13.75 -12.93
CA GLN A 22 8.15 -13.31 -11.75
C GLN A 22 7.45 -11.98 -12.12
N ILE A 23 6.17 -12.05 -12.49
CA ILE A 23 5.33 -10.87 -12.74
C ILE A 23 5.22 -10.15 -11.40
N THR A 24 6.08 -9.16 -11.19
CA THR A 24 5.95 -8.26 -10.05
C THR A 24 4.83 -7.29 -10.41
N ALA A 25 3.63 -7.52 -9.89
CA ALA A 25 2.51 -6.60 -10.07
C ALA A 25 2.93 -5.21 -9.55
N SER A 26 2.93 -4.21 -10.45
CA SER A 26 3.20 -2.83 -10.06
C SER A 26 2.13 -2.38 -9.08
N PRO A 27 2.47 -1.67 -7.99
CA PRO A 27 1.48 -1.15 -7.06
C PRO A 27 0.50 -0.24 -7.81
N GLU A 28 -0.80 -0.49 -7.65
CA GLU A 28 -1.85 0.28 -8.29
C GLU A 28 -2.39 1.32 -7.31
N ILE A 29 -2.31 2.60 -7.68
CA ILE A 29 -2.97 3.66 -6.92
C ILE A 29 -4.47 3.46 -7.05
N ARG A 30 -5.13 3.18 -5.93
CA ARG A 30 -6.56 2.90 -5.87
C ARG A 30 -7.38 4.17 -5.67
N GLU A 31 -6.92 5.02 -4.75
CA GLU A 31 -7.68 6.19 -4.32
C GLU A 31 -6.74 7.26 -3.79
N ILE A 32 -7.03 8.53 -4.11
CA ILE A 32 -6.31 9.70 -3.62
C ILE A 32 -7.34 10.73 -3.17
N LYS A 33 -7.16 11.30 -1.98
CA LYS A 33 -7.97 12.42 -1.50
C LYS A 33 -7.13 13.43 -0.73
N SER A 34 -7.13 14.68 -1.18
CA SER A 34 -6.55 15.80 -0.46
C SER A 34 -7.55 16.39 0.54
N PHE A 35 -7.04 16.88 1.67
CA PHE A 35 -7.85 17.50 2.73
C PHE A 35 -6.98 18.37 3.63
N GLY A 36 -7.64 19.30 4.32
CA GLY A 36 -7.03 20.19 5.31
C GLY A 36 -5.86 21.01 4.82
N HIS A 37 -5.29 21.80 5.74
CA HIS A 37 -4.18 22.67 5.46
C HIS A 37 -3.11 22.54 6.55
N TRP A 38 -1.85 22.68 6.17
CA TRP A 38 -0.72 22.69 7.07
C TRP A 38 0.28 23.76 6.64
N GLY A 39 1.03 24.26 7.62
CA GLY A 39 2.09 25.24 7.40
C GLY A 39 3.22 25.07 8.39
N THR A 40 4.41 25.42 7.93
CA THR A 40 5.66 25.63 8.68
C THR A 40 6.27 26.93 8.18
N ASP A 41 7.35 27.40 8.79
CA ASP A 41 8.02 28.63 8.34
C ASP A 41 8.53 28.55 6.88
N ASP A 42 8.83 27.33 6.41
CA ASP A 42 9.42 27.08 5.09
C ASP A 42 8.43 26.57 4.03
N TYR A 43 7.31 26.00 4.45
CA TYR A 43 6.36 25.32 3.56
C TYR A 43 4.93 25.38 4.08
N GLU A 44 3.98 25.61 3.19
CA GLU A 44 2.56 25.35 3.40
C GLU A 44 1.95 24.43 2.34
N GLY A 45 0.77 23.89 2.64
CA GLY A 45 -0.05 23.18 1.68
C GLY A 45 -1.13 22.32 2.30
N ASN A 46 -1.42 21.15 1.71
CA ASN A 46 -2.55 20.31 2.10
C ASN A 46 -2.08 18.89 2.45
N TYR A 47 -2.88 18.18 3.24
CA TYR A 47 -2.67 16.74 3.46
C TYR A 47 -3.28 15.94 2.32
N ARG A 48 -2.77 14.71 2.11
CA ARG A 48 -3.30 13.78 1.10
C ARG A 48 -3.26 12.35 1.61
N ILE A 49 -4.39 11.65 1.56
CA ILE A 49 -4.42 10.19 1.72
C ILE A 49 -4.21 9.55 0.35
N VAL A 50 -3.34 8.53 0.30
CA VAL A 50 -3.10 7.69 -0.88
C VAL A 50 -3.30 6.23 -0.48
N ILE A 51 -4.22 5.54 -1.14
CA ILE A 51 -4.45 4.10 -0.95
C ILE A 51 -3.86 3.36 -2.15
N ILE A 52 -2.95 2.43 -1.89
CA ILE A 52 -2.25 1.65 -2.90
C ILE A 52 -2.54 0.17 -2.69
N ASN A 53 -2.94 -0.54 -3.74
CA ASN A 53 -3.03 -2.00 -3.73
C ASN A 53 -1.63 -2.60 -3.93
N LYS A 54 -1.27 -3.62 -3.14
CA LYS A 54 -0.02 -4.36 -3.27
C LYS A 54 -0.28 -5.87 -3.25
N GLY A 55 0.38 -6.59 -4.16
CA GLY A 55 0.30 -8.05 -4.26
C GLY A 55 -0.64 -8.51 -5.37
N PHE A 56 -0.39 -9.72 -5.87
CA PHE A 56 -1.15 -10.33 -6.97
C PHE A 56 -2.13 -11.39 -6.45
N GLU A 57 -1.67 -12.30 -5.59
CA GLU A 57 -2.47 -13.40 -5.03
C GLU A 57 -3.11 -13.05 -3.67
N HIS A 58 -2.37 -12.30 -2.84
CA HIS A 58 -2.88 -11.75 -1.59
C HIS A 58 -2.83 -10.22 -1.67
N VAL A 59 -3.95 -9.60 -2.04
CA VAL A 59 -4.05 -8.14 -2.16
C VAL A 59 -4.05 -7.52 -0.76
N SER A 60 -2.93 -6.93 -0.40
CA SER A 60 -2.80 -6.05 0.76
C SER A 60 -2.99 -4.59 0.33
N ARG A 61 -3.35 -3.72 1.26
CA ARG A 61 -3.43 -2.29 1.03
C ARG A 61 -2.39 -1.57 1.87
N ASN A 62 -1.67 -0.65 1.24
CA ASN A 62 -0.89 0.36 1.94
C ASN A 62 -1.66 1.67 1.88
N VAL A 63 -1.79 2.31 3.04
CA VAL A 63 -2.35 3.65 3.12
C VAL A 63 -1.23 4.59 3.53
N TYR A 64 -1.06 5.66 2.76
CA TYR A 64 -0.11 6.71 3.06
C TYR A 64 -0.86 7.99 3.41
N ILE A 65 -0.27 8.73 4.34
CA ILE A 65 -0.60 10.12 4.56
C ILE A 65 0.57 11.00 4.14
N GLU A 66 0.28 12.00 3.33
CA GLU A 66 1.27 12.85 2.70
C GLU A 66 1.02 14.33 3.00
N TRP A 67 2.12 15.07 3.14
CA TRP A 67 2.15 16.52 3.28
C TRP A 67 2.57 17.09 1.92
N ILE A 68 1.63 17.70 1.21
CA ILE A 68 1.84 18.23 -0.13
C ILE A 68 2.01 19.74 -0.01
N SER A 69 3.14 20.27 -0.46
CA SER A 69 3.38 21.72 -0.47
C SER A 69 2.77 22.39 -1.70
N SER A 70 2.26 23.61 -1.52
CA SER A 70 1.71 24.49 -2.57
C SER A 70 2.66 25.61 -3.01
N ASP A 71 3.79 25.83 -2.32
CA ASP A 71 4.60 27.05 -2.47
C ASP A 71 5.44 27.18 -3.76
N ASN A 72 5.49 26.17 -4.63
CA ASN A 72 6.51 26.13 -5.70
C ASN A 72 5.95 25.86 -7.11
N GLU A 73 4.79 26.45 -7.47
CA GLU A 73 4.09 26.26 -8.77
C GLU A 73 3.73 24.80 -9.13
N THR A 74 4.22 23.84 -8.35
CA THR A 74 4.12 22.40 -8.51
C THR A 74 3.83 21.78 -7.15
N TYR A 75 2.79 20.95 -7.09
CA TYR A 75 2.48 20.16 -5.90
C TYR A 75 3.60 19.16 -5.63
N LYS A 76 4.38 19.37 -4.56
CA LYS A 76 5.48 18.49 -4.16
C LYS A 76 5.13 17.76 -2.87
N THR A 77 5.32 16.44 -2.85
CA THR A 77 5.28 15.67 -1.61
C THR A 77 6.50 16.01 -0.75
N VAL A 78 6.28 16.71 0.37
CA VAL A 78 7.32 17.06 1.35
C VAL A 78 7.58 15.88 2.27
N LYS A 79 6.52 15.18 2.67
CA LYS A 79 6.60 13.99 3.51
C LYS A 79 5.52 12.99 3.14
N SER A 80 5.83 11.70 3.25
CA SER A 80 4.90 10.58 3.04
C SER A 80 5.16 9.55 4.13
N ILE A 81 4.12 9.16 4.86
CA ILE A 81 4.20 8.23 5.99
C ILE A 81 3.18 7.11 5.80
N LEU A 82 3.62 5.86 6.01
CA LEU A 82 2.72 4.71 6.02
C LEU A 82 1.85 4.75 7.28
N VAL A 83 0.54 4.62 7.09
CA VAL A 83 -0.44 4.51 8.17
C VAL A 83 -0.58 3.03 8.53
N SER A 84 0.18 2.60 9.53
CA SER A 84 0.33 1.18 9.89
C SER A 84 -0.96 0.53 10.39
N GLU A 85 -1.82 1.31 11.04
CA GLU A 85 -3.05 0.89 11.69
C GLU A 85 -4.11 0.39 10.70
N VAL A 86 -4.02 0.87 9.46
CA VAL A 86 -4.99 0.58 8.39
C VAL A 86 -4.34 -0.12 7.19
N SER A 87 -3.03 -0.37 7.25
CA SER A 87 -2.29 -1.08 6.21
C SER A 87 -2.23 -2.57 6.52
N GLY A 88 -2.35 -3.42 5.50
CA GLY A 88 -2.39 -4.88 5.64
C GLY A 88 -3.53 -5.52 4.86
N PHE A 89 -4.10 -6.59 5.41
CA PHE A 89 -5.15 -7.38 4.78
C PHE A 89 -6.55 -6.81 5.03
N TYR A 90 -6.72 -5.52 4.76
CA TYR A 90 -8.00 -4.83 4.88
C TYR A 90 -8.49 -4.36 3.52
N SER A 91 -9.78 -4.61 3.21
CA SER A 91 -10.74 -3.59 2.76
C SER A 91 -10.41 -2.16 3.16
N VAL A 92 -9.98 -1.20 2.31
CA VAL A 92 -9.89 0.21 2.75
C VAL A 92 -10.53 1.15 1.73
N ARG A 93 -11.31 2.11 2.24
CA ARG A 93 -11.88 3.25 1.49
C ARG A 93 -11.84 4.51 2.34
N ILE A 94 -11.80 5.66 1.68
CA ILE A 94 -11.96 6.95 2.34
C ILE A 94 -13.47 7.17 2.52
N LYS A 95 -13.95 7.14 3.77
CA LYS A 95 -15.38 7.35 4.08
C LYS A 95 -15.74 8.82 3.99
N LYS A 96 -14.93 9.67 4.63
CA LYS A 96 -15.07 11.13 4.57
C LYS A 96 -13.75 11.82 4.89
N VAL A 97 -13.64 13.07 4.49
CA VAL A 97 -12.57 13.99 4.89
C VAL A 97 -13.18 15.29 5.37
N ASP A 98 -12.65 15.80 6.46
CA ASP A 98 -12.98 17.10 7.05
C ASP A 98 -11.73 18.01 7.00
N SER A 99 -11.76 19.20 7.61
CA SER A 99 -10.68 20.20 7.51
C SER A 99 -9.34 19.77 8.11
N ASN A 100 -9.28 18.75 8.97
CA ASN A 100 -8.05 18.27 9.59
C ASN A 100 -8.03 16.75 9.81
N LYS A 101 -9.07 16.05 9.35
CA LYS A 101 -9.28 14.64 9.66
C LYS A 101 -9.74 13.87 8.43
N ALA A 102 -9.28 12.63 8.32
CA ALA A 102 -9.78 11.67 7.35
C ALA A 102 -10.32 10.45 8.09
N VAL A 103 -11.56 10.05 7.79
CA VAL A 103 -12.11 8.80 8.32
C VAL A 103 -12.03 7.74 7.25
N LEU A 104 -11.36 6.65 7.57
CA LEU A 104 -11.20 5.48 6.73
C LEU A 104 -12.15 4.39 7.18
N TYR A 105 -12.82 3.76 6.23
CA TYR A 105 -13.66 2.59 6.47
C TYR A 105 -12.89 1.33 6.08
N LEU A 106 -12.82 0.39 7.01
CA LEU A 106 -12.09 -0.85 6.88
C LEU A 106 -13.01 -2.06 6.89
N VAL A 107 -12.61 -3.08 6.13
CA VAL A 107 -13.20 -4.43 6.20
C VAL A 107 -12.07 -5.45 6.25
N ASP A 108 -11.97 -6.21 7.33
CA ASP A 108 -10.98 -7.28 7.42
C ASP A 108 -11.22 -8.33 6.32
N SER A 109 -10.17 -8.71 5.59
CA SER A 109 -10.33 -9.61 4.44
C SER A 109 -10.59 -11.06 4.82
N HIS A 110 -10.39 -11.44 6.09
CA HIS A 110 -10.60 -12.79 6.60
C HIS A 110 -11.85 -12.89 7.48
N SER A 111 -12.00 -12.00 8.47
CA SER A 111 -13.13 -12.02 9.40
C SER A 111 -14.36 -11.27 8.88
N PHE A 112 -14.20 -10.43 7.86
CA PHE A 112 -15.22 -9.50 7.36
C PHE A 112 -15.70 -8.48 8.41
N GLU A 113 -15.00 -8.38 9.53
CA GLU A 113 -15.26 -7.36 10.53
C GLU A 113 -15.05 -5.99 9.93
N LYS A 114 -15.98 -5.09 10.23
CA LYS A 114 -15.96 -3.71 9.76
C LYS A 114 -15.38 -2.86 10.86
N SER A 115 -14.62 -1.83 10.53
CA SER A 115 -14.14 -0.85 11.49
C SER A 115 -13.91 0.49 10.82
N GLU A 116 -13.77 1.53 11.62
CA GLU A 116 -13.42 2.86 11.14
C GLU A 116 -12.20 3.37 11.89
N VAL A 117 -11.31 4.07 11.18
CA VAL A 117 -10.15 4.72 11.79
C VAL A 117 -10.13 6.16 11.34
N GLU A 118 -10.07 7.06 12.30
CA GLU A 118 -9.85 8.49 12.09
C GLU A 118 -8.36 8.79 12.09
N ILE A 119 -7.89 9.43 11.04
CA ILE A 119 -6.52 9.90 10.87
C ILE A 119 -6.50 11.42 11.00
N GLU A 120 -5.69 11.92 11.93
CA GLU A 120 -5.51 13.34 12.20
C GLU A 120 -4.02 13.70 12.10
N PRO A 121 -3.56 14.31 11.00
CA PRO A 121 -2.25 14.96 10.92
C PRO A 121 -2.08 15.98 12.04
N THR A 122 -0.86 16.06 12.58
CA THR A 122 -0.55 17.02 13.65
C THR A 122 0.57 17.95 13.21
N GLU A 123 1.80 17.45 13.20
CA GLU A 123 2.98 18.15 12.71
C GLU A 123 3.48 17.49 11.42
N LEU A 124 4.47 18.12 10.76
CA LEU A 124 5.09 17.54 9.56
C LEU A 124 5.61 16.12 9.84
N GLY A 125 5.03 15.13 9.16
CA GLY A 125 5.38 13.72 9.32
C GLY A 125 4.83 13.02 10.56
N LYS A 126 3.90 13.63 11.31
CA LYS A 126 3.25 13.04 12.48
C LYS A 126 1.73 13.03 12.33
N TYR A 127 1.09 11.94 12.76
CA TYR A 127 -0.36 11.81 12.79
C TYR A 127 -0.81 11.07 14.04
N LYS A 128 -2.10 11.19 14.36
CA LYS A 128 -2.81 10.34 15.31
C LYS A 128 -3.77 9.44 14.55
N ALA A 129 -3.94 8.21 15.02
CA ALA A 129 -4.94 7.28 14.53
C ALA A 129 -5.84 6.85 15.69
N ASN A 130 -7.16 7.04 15.53
CA ASN A 130 -8.14 6.66 16.54
C ASN A 130 -9.13 5.66 15.93
N SER A 131 -9.25 4.48 16.54
CA SER A 131 -10.27 3.51 16.14
C SER A 131 -11.64 4.00 16.59
N ILE A 132 -12.57 4.13 15.65
CA ILE A 132 -13.98 4.41 15.91
C ILE A 132 -14.69 3.06 15.90
N SER A 133 -15.17 2.64 17.07
CA SER A 133 -15.85 1.35 17.25
C SER A 133 -16.97 1.19 16.21
N SER A 134 -16.92 0.08 15.48
CA SER A 134 -18.00 -0.35 14.61
C SER A 134 -19.16 -0.89 15.43
N CYS A 135 -20.35 -0.34 15.24
CA CYS A 135 -21.57 -1.06 15.63
C CYS A 135 -21.69 -2.29 14.75
N GLY A 136 -21.56 -3.48 15.35
CA GLY A 136 -22.06 -4.70 14.76
C GLY A 136 -23.57 -4.58 14.59
N PHE A 137 -24.07 -4.96 13.41
CA PHE A 137 -25.50 -5.26 13.24
C PHE A 137 -25.77 -6.65 13.77
#